data_AF-A0A9Y2F4W9-F1
#
_entry.id   AF-A0A9Y2F4W9-F1
#
_cell.length_a   1.000
_cell.length_b   1.000
_cell.length_c   1.000
_cell.angle_alpha   90.00
_cell.angle_beta   90.00
_cell.angle_gamma   90.00
#
_symmetry.space_group_name_H-M   'P 1'
#
loop_
_entity.id
_entity.type
_entity.pdbx_description
1 polymer ?
#
loop_
_entity_poly.entity_id
_entity_poly.type
_entity_poly.pdbx_seq_one_letter_code
_entity_poly.pdbx_strand_id
1 'polypeptide(L)'
;MFLTGTAALMMLVSGAPSDIGYEPLLDGHDAIAVEVIEANTELAADDPAKLINLGIAYARQGRTEEARAMFEAAMRGSDRVVLETAEGEWKESRHLARLALQMLDRGEFRAEQMAAR
;
A
#
# COMPACT_ATOMS: atom_id res chain seq x y z
N MET A 1 -7.82 -21.55 4.94
CA MET A 1 -8.21 -20.20 5.37
C MET A 1 -7.75 -19.26 4.27
N PHE A 2 -8.64 -18.88 3.36
CA PHE A 2 -8.29 -18.19 2.12
C PHE A 2 -8.17 -16.68 2.39
N LEU A 3 -6.94 -16.20 2.58
CA LEU A 3 -6.59 -14.79 2.46
C LEU A 3 -6.74 -14.44 0.97
N THR A 4 -7.82 -13.77 0.59
CA THR A 4 -8.06 -13.35 -0.79
C THR A 4 -8.49 -11.89 -0.77
N GLY A 5 -7.66 -11.00 -1.32
CA GLY A 5 -7.90 -9.56 -1.34
C GLY A 5 -6.60 -8.77 -1.48
N THR A 6 -6.14 -8.14 -0.40
CA THR A 6 -5.07 -7.13 -0.41
C THR A 6 -3.78 -7.54 0.33
N ALA A 7 -3.77 -8.66 1.04
CA ALA A 7 -2.55 -9.21 1.64
C ALA A 7 -1.43 -9.41 0.60
N ALA A 8 -1.78 -9.75 -0.65
CA ALA A 8 -0.85 -9.90 -1.77
C ALA A 8 -0.10 -8.61 -2.19
N LEU A 9 -0.59 -7.44 -1.77
CA LEU A 9 -0.02 -6.12 -2.13
C LEU A 9 0.76 -5.46 -0.99
N MET A 10 0.55 -5.89 0.25
CA MET A 10 1.27 -5.35 1.41
C MET A 10 2.75 -5.61 1.24
N MET A 11 3.64 -4.67 1.58
CA MET A 11 5.05 -4.76 1.22
C MET A 11 5.98 -5.02 2.41
N LEU A 12 6.88 -6.00 2.29
CA LEU A 12 8.12 -6.05 3.06
C LEU A 12 9.24 -5.34 2.28
N VAL A 13 10.07 -4.58 2.97
CA VAL A 13 11.35 -4.12 2.45
C VAL A 13 12.43 -4.81 3.28
N SER A 14 13.24 -5.66 2.66
CA SER A 14 14.41 -6.22 3.35
C SER A 14 15.52 -5.17 3.40
N GLY A 15 15.73 -4.56 4.57
CA GLY A 15 16.92 -3.73 4.83
C GLY A 15 16.86 -2.71 5.96
N ALA A 16 15.66 -2.37 6.48
CA ALA A 16 15.36 -1.42 7.58
C ALA A 16 15.89 0.02 7.41
N PRO A 17 15.04 1.06 7.61
CA PRO A 17 14.45 1.33 8.92
C PRO A 17 12.93 1.18 8.94
N SER A 18 12.43 0.68 10.08
CA SER A 18 11.08 0.78 10.63
C SER A 18 9.91 0.97 9.64
N ASP A 19 9.14 -0.10 9.48
CA ASP A 19 7.69 -0.06 9.43
C ASP A 19 7.07 1.19 8.78
N ILE A 20 7.02 1.24 7.44
CA ILE A 20 6.38 2.33 6.65
C ILE A 20 4.86 2.22 6.83
N GLY A 21 4.38 2.46 8.05
CA GLY A 21 3.00 2.19 8.49
C GLY A 21 2.53 0.76 8.22
N TYR A 22 3.45 -0.21 8.11
CA TYR A 22 3.13 -1.56 7.70
C TYR A 22 2.45 -2.36 8.83
N GLU A 23 2.92 -2.26 10.08
CA GLU A 23 2.28 -2.86 11.25
C GLU A 23 0.86 -2.30 11.42
N PRO A 24 0.62 -0.97 11.38
CA PRO A 24 -0.72 -0.42 11.34
C PRO A 24 -1.58 -0.94 10.17
N LEU A 25 -1.03 -1.10 8.97
CA LEU A 25 -1.75 -1.64 7.82
C LEU A 25 -2.12 -3.12 8.00
N LEU A 26 -1.22 -3.93 8.55
CA LEU A 26 -1.50 -5.33 8.86
C LEU A 26 -2.61 -5.46 9.90
N ASP A 27 -2.57 -4.63 10.93
CA ASP A 27 -3.55 -4.64 12.02
C ASP A 27 -4.88 -3.96 11.63
N GLY A 28 -4.98 -3.38 10.43
CA GLY A 28 -6.17 -2.67 9.96
C GLY A 28 -6.36 -1.29 10.59
N HIS A 29 -5.34 -0.76 11.26
CA HIS A 29 -5.30 0.59 11.80
C HIS A 29 -4.95 1.63 10.71
N ASP A 30 -5.76 1.71 9.66
CA ASP A 30 -5.46 2.50 8.46
C ASP A 30 -5.24 4.00 8.74
N ALA A 31 -5.91 4.57 9.74
CA ALA A 31 -5.70 5.98 10.12
C ALA A 31 -4.31 6.20 10.74
N ILE A 32 -3.88 5.28 11.61
CA ILE A 32 -2.54 5.31 12.21
C ILE A 32 -1.48 5.09 11.12
N ALA A 33 -1.74 4.21 10.16
CA ALA A 33 -0.85 4.00 9.02
C ALA A 33 -0.57 5.31 8.29
N VAL A 34 -1.61 6.09 7.95
CA VAL A 34 -1.44 7.38 7.28
C VAL A 34 -0.53 8.31 8.08
N GLU A 35 -0.80 8.47 9.38
CA GLU A 35 0.00 9.35 10.25
C GLU A 35 1.47 8.94 10.29
N VAL A 36 1.74 7.64 10.49
CA VAL A 36 3.12 7.10 10.53
C VAL A 36 3.83 7.29 9.20
N ILE A 37 3.16 7.01 8.08
CA ILE A 37 3.75 7.11 6.74
C ILE A 37 4.03 8.56 6.36
N GLU A 38 3.12 9.48 6.66
CA GLU A 38 3.30 10.91 6.39
C GLU A 38 4.41 11.52 7.24
N ALA A 39 4.52 11.12 8.51
CA ALA A 39 5.57 11.57 9.42
C ALA A 39 6.97 11.02 9.08
N ASN A 40 7.06 9.93 8.29
CA ASN A 40 8.33 9.39 7.85
C ASN A 40 8.99 10.34 6.83
N THR A 41 10.05 11.01 7.28
CA THR A 41 10.86 11.96 6.49
C THR A 41 12.14 11.34 5.93
N GLU A 42 12.43 10.08 6.27
CA GLU A 42 13.59 9.35 5.75
C GLU A 42 13.37 8.92 4.29
N LEU A 43 12.11 8.71 3.90
CA LEU A 43 11.71 8.44 2.53
C LEU A 43 11.35 9.73 1.79
N ALA A 44 11.74 9.77 0.51
CA ALA A 44 11.31 10.83 -0.40
C ALA A 44 9.77 10.85 -0.50
N ALA A 45 9.20 12.05 -0.73
CA ALA A 45 7.75 12.20 -0.83
C ALA A 45 7.15 11.43 -2.03
N ASP A 46 7.96 11.22 -3.08
CA ASP A 46 7.64 10.45 -4.28
C ASP A 46 8.18 9.00 -4.23
N ASP A 47 8.65 8.54 -3.06
CA ASP A 47 9.06 7.15 -2.88
C ASP A 47 7.88 6.22 -3.21
N PRO A 48 8.07 5.24 -4.10
CA PRO A 48 6.98 4.41 -4.56
C PRO A 48 6.39 3.49 -3.47
N ALA A 49 7.17 3.06 -2.48
CA ALA A 49 6.63 2.25 -1.38
C ALA A 49 5.75 3.10 -0.46
N LYS A 50 6.22 4.31 -0.13
CA LYS A 50 5.44 5.31 0.63
C LYS A 50 4.10 5.60 -0.05
N LEU A 51 4.12 5.89 -1.35
CA LEU A 51 2.92 6.17 -2.12
C LEU A 51 1.96 4.97 -2.16
N ILE A 52 2.47 3.76 -2.36
CA ILE A 52 1.63 2.55 -2.40
C ILE A 52 0.96 2.30 -1.04
N ASN A 53 1.70 2.42 0.06
CA ASN A 53 1.14 2.21 1.41
C ASN A 53 0.08 3.26 1.77
N LEU A 54 0.31 4.55 1.44
CA LEU A 54 -0.73 5.59 1.58
C LEU A 54 -1.97 5.27 0.74
N GLY A 55 -1.77 4.81 -0.49
CA GLY A 55 -2.85 4.43 -1.37
C GLY A 55 -3.71 3.31 -0.79
N ILE A 56 -3.08 2.28 -0.20
CA ILE A 56 -3.80 1.17 0.47
C ILE A 56 -4.59 1.69 1.67
N ALA A 57 -3.98 2.50 2.54
CA ALA A 57 -4.64 3.06 3.72
C ALA A 57 -5.86 3.92 3.34
N TYR A 58 -5.71 4.78 2.33
CA TYR A 58 -6.82 5.59 1.81
C TYR A 58 -7.91 4.73 1.18
N ALA A 59 -7.56 3.69 0.42
CA ALA A 59 -8.54 2.82 -0.21
C ALA A 59 -9.42 2.08 0.81
N ARG A 60 -8.81 1.56 1.89
CA ARG A 60 -9.53 0.87 2.98
C ARG A 60 -10.40 1.80 3.82
N GLN A 61 -10.03 3.09 3.92
CA GLN A 61 -10.89 4.14 4.50
C GLN A 61 -12.01 4.60 3.55
N GLY A 62 -12.07 4.09 2.33
CA GLY A 62 -13.04 4.50 1.31
C GLY A 62 -12.72 5.82 0.62
N ARG A 63 -11.52 6.38 0.83
CA ARG A 63 -10.98 7.60 0.22
C ARG A 63 -10.41 7.29 -1.17
N THR A 64 -11.30 6.90 -2.09
CA THR A 64 -10.94 6.35 -3.41
C THR A 64 -10.11 7.28 -4.29
N GLU A 65 -10.44 8.57 -4.34
CA GLU A 65 -9.71 9.54 -5.18
C GLU A 65 -8.27 9.73 -4.72
N GLU A 66 -8.06 9.81 -3.41
CA GLU A 66 -6.74 9.97 -2.80
C GLU A 66 -5.90 8.70 -3.02
N ALA A 67 -6.50 7.53 -2.85
CA ALA A 67 -5.86 6.25 -3.16
C ALA A 67 -5.41 6.17 -4.62
N ARG A 68 -6.29 6.55 -5.56
CA ARG A 68 -5.96 6.58 -6.99
C ARG A 68 -4.77 7.50 -7.26
N ALA A 69 -4.78 8.71 -6.71
CA ALA A 69 -3.70 9.67 -6.90
C ALA A 69 -2.35 9.11 -6.46
N MET A 70 -2.30 8.42 -5.32
CA MET A 70 -1.07 7.81 -4.81
C MET A 70 -0.57 6.67 -5.70
N PHE A 71 -1.46 5.74 -6.10
CA PHE A 71 -1.06 4.64 -6.98
C PHE A 71 -0.61 5.13 -8.36
N GLU A 72 -1.28 6.14 -8.91
CA GLU A 72 -0.87 6.74 -10.17
C GLU A 72 0.49 7.45 -10.06
N ALA A 73 0.76 8.13 -8.95
CA ALA A 73 2.07 8.74 -8.70
C ALA A 73 3.17 7.66 -8.64
N ALA A 74 2.95 6.57 -7.90
CA ALA A 74 3.89 5.45 -7.83
C ALA A 74 4.10 4.76 -9.20
N MET A 75 3.05 4.71 -10.03
CA MET A 75 3.14 4.14 -11.39
C MET A 75 3.93 5.04 -12.36
N ARG A 76 3.84 6.37 -12.21
CA ARG A 76 4.54 7.36 -13.04
C ARG A 76 5.96 7.67 -12.56
N GLY A 77 6.28 7.34 -11.31
CA GLY A 77 7.58 7.57 -10.70
C GLY A 77 8.74 7.00 -11.54
N SER A 78 9.83 7.76 -11.59
CA SER A 78 11.05 7.33 -12.29
C SER A 78 11.75 6.22 -11.53
N ASP A 79 11.71 6.29 -10.19
CA ASP A 79 12.32 5.34 -9.29
C ASP A 79 11.56 4.02 -9.27
N ARG A 80 12.27 2.98 -9.69
CA ARG A 80 11.80 1.61 -9.69
C ARG A 80 12.52 0.88 -8.58
N VAL A 81 11.76 0.31 -7.69
CA VAL A 81 12.30 -0.51 -6.62
C VAL A 81 11.56 -1.82 -6.61
N VAL A 82 12.29 -2.87 -6.25
CA VAL A 82 11.75 -4.20 -6.04
C VAL A 82 11.34 -4.26 -4.56
N LEU A 83 10.07 -4.58 -4.34
CA LEU A 83 9.42 -4.59 -3.04
C LEU A 83 8.97 -6.02 -2.80
N GLU A 84 9.27 -6.55 -1.62
CA GLU A 84 8.74 -7.83 -1.19
C GLU A 84 7.27 -7.61 -0.83
N THR A 85 6.38 -8.56 -1.06
CA THR A 85 5.00 -8.51 -0.61
C THR A 85 4.85 -9.22 0.74
N ALA A 86 3.70 -9.12 1.41
CA ALA A 86 3.44 -9.86 2.64
C ALA A 86 3.33 -11.37 2.39
N GLU A 87 3.21 -11.79 1.13
CA GLU A 87 3.32 -13.18 0.70
C GLU A 87 4.77 -13.62 0.47
N GLY A 88 5.76 -12.73 0.66
CA GLY A 88 7.18 -12.99 0.40
C GLY A 88 7.58 -12.91 -1.07
N GLU A 89 6.68 -12.41 -1.94
CA GLU A 89 6.99 -12.27 -3.37
C GLU A 89 7.69 -10.95 -3.65
N TRP A 90 8.76 -10.98 -4.43
CA TRP A 90 9.43 -9.77 -4.87
C TRP A 90 8.80 -9.25 -6.16
N LYS A 91 8.26 -8.03 -6.12
CA LYS A 91 7.58 -7.39 -7.27
C LYS A 91 8.08 -5.96 -7.45
N GLU A 92 8.09 -5.52 -8.70
CA GLU A 92 8.41 -4.14 -9.06
C GLU A 92 7.30 -3.19 -8.60
N SER A 93 7.68 -2.04 -8.04
CA SER A 93 6.76 -1.02 -7.53
C SER A 93 5.69 -0.61 -8.56
N ARG A 94 6.07 -0.39 -9.82
CA ARG A 94 5.13 -0.04 -10.91
C ARG A 94 4.14 -1.15 -11.24
N HIS A 95 4.53 -2.40 -11.05
CA HIS A 95 3.62 -3.52 -11.25
C HIS A 95 2.58 -3.54 -10.13
N LEU A 96 3.03 -3.36 -8.88
CA LEU A 96 2.19 -3.30 -7.69
C LEU A 96 1.20 -2.13 -7.74
N ALA A 97 1.65 -0.94 -8.12
CA ALA A 97 0.77 0.23 -8.30
C ALA A 97 -0.34 -0.01 -9.34
N ARG A 98 -0.03 -0.70 -10.44
CA ARG A 98 -1.03 -1.06 -11.46
C ARG A 98 -2.04 -2.07 -10.93
N LEU A 99 -1.58 -3.09 -10.18
CA LEU A 99 -2.47 -4.04 -9.55
C LEU A 99 -3.39 -3.35 -8.53
N ALA A 100 -2.84 -2.45 -7.72
CA ALA A 100 -3.61 -1.68 -6.75
C ALA A 100 -4.69 -0.80 -7.41
N LEU A 101 -4.39 -0.15 -8.53
CA LEU A 101 -5.40 0.56 -9.33
C LEU A 101 -6.54 -0.36 -9.79
N GLN A 102 -6.20 -1.54 -10.32
CA GLN A 102 -7.20 -2.50 -10.78
C GLN A 102 -8.08 -3.02 -9.63
N MET A 103 -7.52 -3.19 -8.44
CA MET A 103 -8.28 -3.60 -7.24
C MET A 103 -9.16 -2.48 -6.72
N LEU A 104 -8.68 -1.24 -6.79
CA LEU A 104 -9.44 -0.04 -6.44
C LEU A 104 -10.66 0.10 -7.37
N ASP A 105 -10.47 -0.08 -8.68
CA ASP A 105 -11.53 -0.06 -9.70
C ASP A 105 -12.58 -1.16 -9.46
N ARG A 106 -12.15 -2.31 -8.94
CA ARG A 106 -13.01 -3.45 -8.58
C ARG A 106 -13.65 -3.34 -7.19
N GLY A 107 -13.29 -2.32 -6.41
CA GLY A 107 -13.82 -2.11 -5.05
C GLY A 107 -13.31 -3.11 -4.00
N GLU A 108 -12.23 -3.83 -4.27
CA GLU A 108 -11.76 -4.95 -3.44
C GLU A 108 -11.27 -4.51 -2.05
N PHE A 109 -10.70 -3.31 -1.94
CA PHE A 109 -10.27 -2.74 -0.65
C PHE A 109 -11.42 -2.53 0.34
N ARG A 110 -12.63 -2.22 -0.15
CA ARG A 110 -13.82 -2.05 0.69
C ARG A 110 -14.39 -3.39 1.13
N ALA A 111 -14.37 -4.39 0.26
CA ALA A 111 -14.86 -5.73 0.57
C ALA A 111 -14.06 -6.38 1.70
N GLU A 112 -12.75 -6.16 1.72
CA GLU A 112 -11.87 -6.70 2.76
C GLU A 112 -12.09 -6.05 4.13
N GLN A 113 -12.27 -4.72 4.18
CA GLN A 113 -12.58 -4.04 5.44
C GLN A 113 -13.91 -4.55 6.05
N MET A 114 -14.87 -4.94 5.22
CA MET A 114 -16.13 -5.54 5.68
C MET A 114 -15.95 -6.96 6.20
N ALA A 115 -15.03 -7.73 5.61
CA ALA A 115 -14.73 -9.10 6.02
C ALA A 115 -13.88 -9.17 7.31
N ALA A 116 -13.15 -8.11 7.64
CA ALA A 116 -12.31 -8.01 8.84
C ALA A 116 -13.06 -7.55 10.11
N ARG A 117 -14.37 -7.28 10.03
CA ARG A 117 -15.25 -6.90 11.16
C ARG A 117 -16.00 -8.11 11.72
#